data_AF-A0A495KRL7-F1
#
_entry.id   AF-A0A495KRL7-F1
#
_cell.length_a   1.000
_cell.length_b   1.000
_cell.length_c   1.000
_cell.angle_alpha   90.00
_cell.angle_beta   90.00
_cell.angle_gamma   90.00
#
_symmetry.space_group_name_H-M   'P 1'
#
loop_
_entity.id
_entity.type
_entity.pdbx_description
1 polymer ?
#
loop_
_entity_poly.entity_id
_entity_poly.type
_entity_poly.pdbx_seq_one_letter_code
_entity_poly.pdbx_strand_id
1 'polypeptide(L)' 'MKTLNQLMQDIIRLTTEIETKYPELYKYLSETPLSLCETTSERVHTTELEQYLETLKSQLQHHIETHNTKR' A
#
# COMPACT_ATOMS: atom_id res chain seq x y z
N MET A 1 -18.90 8.50 3.39
CA MET A 1 -17.65 9.10 3.92
C MET A 1 -16.79 7.96 4.43
N LYS A 2 -15.68 7.63 3.76
CA LYS A 2 -14.77 6.61 4.28
C LYS A 2 -13.96 7.22 5.42
N THR A 3 -14.00 6.60 6.58
CA THR A 3 -13.25 7.07 7.75
C THR A 3 -11.79 6.68 7.60
N LEU A 4 -10.86 7.42 8.21
CA LEU A 4 -9.43 7.10 8.26
C LEU A 4 -9.17 5.63 8.63
N ASN A 5 -9.97 5.10 9.57
CA ASN A 5 -9.94 3.68 9.95
C ASN A 5 -10.23 2.71 8.78
N GLN A 6 -11.18 3.03 7.89
CA GLN A 6 -11.48 2.17 6.75
C GLN A 6 -10.32 2.17 5.75
N LEU A 7 -9.72 3.33 5.50
CA LEU A 7 -8.52 3.44 4.65
C LEU A 7 -7.36 2.63 5.21
N MET A 8 -7.12 2.73 6.52
CA MET A 8 -6.08 1.96 7.18
C MET A 8 -6.36 0.45 7.11
N GLN A 9 -7.61 0.02 7.28
CA GLN A 9 -7.99 -1.39 7.10
C GLN A 9 -7.84 -1.85 5.65
N ASP A 10 -8.20 -1.02 4.66
CA ASP A 10 -7.99 -1.31 3.24
C ASP A 10 -6.49 -1.47 2.94
N ILE A 11 -5.63 -0.60 3.48
CA ILE A 11 -4.16 -0.68 3.33
C ILE A 11 -3.62 -1.97 3.95
N ILE A 12 -4.01 -2.29 5.19
CA ILE A 12 -3.58 -3.51 5.88
C ILE A 12 -4.02 -4.73 5.08
N ARG A 13 -5.28 -4.77 4.64
CA ARG A 13 -5.81 -5.89 3.86
C ARG A 13 -5.07 -6.05 2.53
N LEU A 14 -4.82 -4.95 1.82
CA LEU A 14 -4.10 -4.96 0.55
C LEU A 14 -2.66 -5.44 0.76
N THR A 15 -1.96 -4.91 1.76
CA THR A 15 -0.57 -5.31 2.07
C THR A 15 -0.46 -6.75 2.52
N THR A 16 -1.39 -7.28 3.33
CA THR A 16 -1.45 -8.71 3.67
C THR A 16 -1.73 -9.57 2.44
N GLU A 17 -2.61 -9.12 1.54
CA GLU A 17 -2.87 -9.84 0.29
C GLU A 17 -1.64 -9.84 -0.63
N ILE A 18 -0.91 -8.72 -0.69
CA ILE A 18 0.38 -8.60 -1.39
C ILE A 18 1.43 -9.50 -0.75
N GLU A 19 1.54 -9.56 0.58
CA GLU A 19 2.46 -10.48 1.28
C GLU A 19 2.17 -11.94 0.89
N THR A 20 0.89 -12.31 0.86
CA THR A 20 0.47 -13.70 0.62
C THR A 20 0.57 -14.10 -0.86
N LYS A 21 0.16 -13.23 -1.78
CA LYS A 21 0.08 -13.53 -3.22
C LYS A 21 1.31 -13.06 -4.01
N TYR A 22 1.97 -12.01 -3.55
CA TYR A 22 3.09 -11.33 -4.24
C TYR A 22 4.21 -11.00 -3.25
N PRO A 23 4.83 -12.00 -2.59
CA PRO A 23 5.86 -11.77 -1.58
C PRO A 23 7.07 -10.98 -2.11
N GLU A 24 7.35 -11.05 -3.41
CA GLU A 24 8.37 -10.22 -4.08
C GLU A 24 8.04 -8.73 -4.05
N LEU A 25 6.78 -8.37 -4.33
CA LEU A 25 6.33 -6.98 -4.24
C LEU A 25 6.27 -6.51 -2.79
N TYR A 26 5.85 -7.39 -1.87
CA TYR A 26 5.85 -7.10 -0.44
C TYR A 26 7.26 -6.82 0.09
N LYS A 27 8.26 -7.53 -0.40
CA LYS A 27 9.67 -7.30 -0.03
C LYS A 27 10.13 -5.89 -0.44
N TYR A 28 9.77 -5.43 -1.65
CA TYR A 28 10.02 -4.06 -2.09
C TYR A 28 9.30 -3.01 -1.22
N LEU A 29 8.08 -3.31 -0.78
CA LEU A 29 7.31 -2.45 0.12
C LEU A 29 7.89 -2.43 1.55
N SER A 30 8.39 -3.56 2.04
CA SER A 30 9.05 -3.67 3.35
C SER A 30 10.39 -2.94 3.41
N GLU A 31 11.07 -2.75 2.27
CA GLU A 31 12.28 -1.93 2.15
C GLU A 31 11.98 -0.42 2.12
N THR A 32 10.72 -0.05 1.89
CA THR A 32 10.21 1.31 2.05
C THR A 32 9.15 1.34 3.15
N PRO A 33 9.49 0.94 4.39
CA PRO A 33 8.53 0.98 5.48
C PRO A 33 8.18 2.46 5.69
N LEU A 34 6.89 2.77 5.56
CA LEU A 34 6.29 4.08 5.70
C LEU A 34 7.14 5.08 6.53
N SER A 35 7.91 5.95 5.88
CA SER A 35 8.36 7.21 6.49
C SER A 35 7.18 8.08 6.97
N LEU A 36 5.96 7.72 6.60
CA LEU A 36 4.71 8.30 7.10
C LEU A 36 4.39 7.93 8.55
N CYS A 37 4.99 6.88 9.13
CA CYS A 37 4.75 6.52 10.53
C CYS A 37 5.66 7.24 11.53
N GLU A 38 6.85 7.69 11.11
CA GLU A 38 7.78 8.43 12.00
C GLU A 38 7.35 9.88 12.29
N THR A 39 6.41 10.44 11.52
CA THR A 39 5.89 11.80 11.72
C THR A 39 4.55 11.86 12.48
N THR A 40 4.18 10.79 13.19
CA THR A 40 2.92 10.71 13.95
C THR A 40 2.97 11.47 15.28
N SER A 41 3.14 12.79 15.21
CA SER A 41 2.75 13.65 16.33
C SER A 41 1.60 14.61 16.03
N GLU A 42 1.21 14.92 14.77
CA GLU A 42 0.26 16.04 14.62
C GLU A 42 -0.93 15.98 13.66
N ARG A 43 -1.02 15.07 12.68
CA ARG A 43 -2.28 14.75 11.94
C ARG A 43 -1.93 13.92 10.70
N VAL A 44 -2.11 12.60 10.76
CA VAL A 44 -2.17 11.81 9.53
C VAL A 44 -3.46 12.22 8.82
N HIS A 45 -3.35 12.93 7.70
CA HIS A 45 -4.53 13.35 6.95
C HIS A 45 -5.08 12.18 6.12
N THR A 46 -6.41 12.05 6.06
CA THR A 46 -7.08 11.04 5.23
C THR A 46 -6.56 11.04 3.79
N THR A 47 -6.20 12.21 3.26
CA THR A 47 -5.60 12.41 1.95
C THR A 47 -4.26 11.70 1.78
N GLU A 48 -3.38 11.72 2.80
CA GLU A 48 -2.07 11.04 2.73
C GLU A 48 -2.24 9.52 2.70
N LEU A 49 -3.19 9.01 3.48
CA LEU A 49 -3.54 7.58 3.46
C LEU A 49 -4.20 7.17 2.14
N GLU A 50 -5.03 8.03 1.55
CA GLU A 50 -5.60 7.80 0.22
C GLU A 50 -4.51 7.77 -0.85
N GLN A 51 -3.59 8.73 -0.84
CA GLN A 51 -2.46 8.75 -1.77
C GLN A 51 -1.53 7.55 -1.57
N TYR A 52 -1.33 7.12 -0.32
CA TYR A 52 -0.54 5.92 -0.03
C TYR A 52 -1.21 4.64 -0.54
N LEU A 53 -2.51 4.49 -0.31
CA LEU A 53 -3.31 3.38 -0.85
C LEU A 53 -3.27 3.35 -2.39
N GLU A 54 -3.41 4.52 -3.01
CA GLU A 54 -3.38 4.65 -4.47
C GLU A 54 -2.01 4.28 -5.04
N THR A 55 -0.93 4.72 -4.38
CA THR A 55 0.45 4.36 -4.74
C THR A 55 0.66 2.83 -4.65
N LEU A 56 0.23 2.22 -3.56
CA LEU A 56 0.28 0.77 -3.35
C LEU A 56 -0.49 0.00 -4.44
N LYS A 57 -1.70 0.45 -4.77
CA LYS A 57 -2.51 -0.15 -5.84
C LYS A 57 -1.85 0.00 -7.20
N SER A 58 -1.28 1.16 -7.50
CA SER A 58 -0.59 1.42 -8.77
C SER A 58 0.65 0.53 -8.90
N GLN A 59 1.46 0.40 -7.85
CA GLN A 59 2.62 -0.51 -7.82
C GLN A 59 2.20 -1.96 -8.00
N LEU A 60 1.14 -2.40 -7.32
CA LEU A 60 0.58 -3.74 -7.48
C LEU A 60 0.07 -3.97 -8.91
N GLN A 61 -0.67 -3.03 -9.46
CA GLN A 61 -1.19 -3.14 -10.82
C GLN A 61 -0.06 -3.22 -11.84
N HIS A 62 0.94 -2.34 -11.73
CA HIS A 62 2.10 -2.34 -12.61
C HIS A 62 2.90 -3.64 -12.50
N HIS A 63 3.04 -4.18 -11.28
CA HIS A 63 3.64 -5.50 -11.06
C HIS A 63 2.83 -6.60 -11.75
N ILE A 64 1.50 -6.63 -11.59
CA ILE A 64 0.63 -7.61 -12.24
C ILE A 64 0.70 -7.50 -13.76
N GLU A 65 0.68 -6.28 -14.32
CA GLU A 65 0.77 -6.05 -15.77
C GLU A 65 2.12 -6.49 -16.34
N THR A 66 3.22 -6.14 -15.66
CA THR A 66 4.58 -6.51 -16.06
C THR A 66 4.81 -8.03 -15.92
N HIS A 67 4.17 -8.66 -14.93
CA HIS A 67 4.30 -10.10 -14.70
C HIS A 67 3.35 -10.93 -15.61
N ASN A 68 2.19 -10.40 -16.00
CA ASN A 68 1.29 -11.06 -16.98
C ASN A 68 1.78 -10.94 -18.42
N THR A 69 2.57 -9.93 -18.76
CA THR A 69 3.07 -9.70 -20.13
C THR A 69 4.21 -10.64 -20.56
N LYS A 70 4.56 -11.65 -19.74
CA LYS A 70 5.53 -12.71 -20.09
C LYS A 70 4.88 -14.09 -20.37
N ARG A 71 3.62 -14.14 -20.82
CA ARG A 71 3.02 -15.37 -21.35
C ARG A 71 2.92 -15.37 -22.87
#